data_AF-A0A2G7GM93-F1
#
_entry.id   AF-A0A2G7GM93-F1
#
_cell.length_a   1.000
_cell.length_b   1.000
_cell.length_c   1.000
_cell.angle_alpha   90.00
_cell.angle_beta   90.00
_cell.angle_gamma   90.00
#
_symmetry.space_group_name_H-M   'P 1'
#
loop_
_entity.id
_entity.type
_entity.pdbx_description
1 polymer ?
#
loop_
_entity_poly.entity_id
_entity_poly.type
_entity_poly.pdbx_seq_one_letter_code
_entity_poly.pdbx_strand_id
1 'polypeptide(L)'
;MKTELQNEHYWLQKLVGDWTYETEVRMELDQPPEKATGTESVRSLKGLWILAEGQGEMPGCGTATIMMTLGYDPQKQRYVGTWIGSMMTHLWVYDGELDAAERVLTLNTEAPAMNGEGKMAKYKDAIEFKSDDHRVMTSHVLGDDGEWHKFMIANYQRKQ
;
A
#
# COMPACT_ATOMS: atom_id res chain seq x y z
N MET A 1 -5.60 28.28 -12.28
CA MET A 1 -6.70 27.29 -12.19
C MET A 1 -6.75 26.79 -10.76
N LYS A 2 -7.90 26.79 -10.09
CA LYS A 2 -8.05 26.26 -8.73
C LYS A 2 -8.53 24.81 -8.86
N THR A 3 -7.74 23.85 -8.39
CA THR A 3 -8.17 22.45 -8.36
C THR A 3 -9.26 22.31 -7.31
N GLU A 4 -10.43 21.80 -7.71
CA GLU A 4 -11.54 21.51 -6.81
C GLU A 4 -11.40 20.09 -6.26
N LEU A 5 -11.56 19.93 -4.94
CA LEU A 5 -11.51 18.63 -4.28
C LEU A 5 -12.79 17.85 -4.57
N GLN A 6 -12.64 16.54 -4.73
CA GLN A 6 -13.73 15.59 -4.95
C GLN A 6 -13.82 14.61 -3.78
N ASN A 7 -14.89 13.84 -3.70
CA ASN A 7 -15.13 12.89 -2.59
C ASN A 7 -13.96 11.92 -2.40
N GLU A 8 -13.34 11.50 -3.49
CA GLU A 8 -12.19 10.61 -3.53
C GLU A 8 -10.95 11.22 -2.84
N HIS A 9 -10.76 12.53 -2.99
CA HIS A 9 -9.70 13.27 -2.29
C HIS A 9 -9.98 13.35 -0.79
N TYR A 10 -11.25 13.55 -0.39
CA TYR A 10 -11.65 13.52 1.01
C TYR A 10 -11.51 12.12 1.62
N TRP A 11 -11.81 11.07 0.86
CA TRP A 11 -11.64 9.69 1.28
C TRP A 11 -10.18 9.39 1.62
N LEU A 12 -9.22 9.85 0.82
CA LEU A 12 -7.78 9.69 1.11
C LEU A 12 -7.39 10.32 2.45
N GLN A 13 -8.06 11.38 2.88
CA GLN A 13 -7.72 12.05 4.13
C GLN A 13 -7.98 11.16 5.36
N LYS A 14 -8.76 10.08 5.24
CA LYS A 14 -8.92 9.07 6.30
C LYS A 14 -7.60 8.38 6.66
N LEU A 15 -6.64 8.32 5.73
CA LEU A 15 -5.31 7.75 5.95
C LEU A 15 -4.41 8.67 6.80
N VAL A 16 -4.67 9.98 6.83
CA VAL A 16 -3.85 10.97 7.53
C VAL A 16 -3.81 10.67 9.02
N GLY A 17 -2.62 10.75 9.61
CA GLY A 17 -2.36 10.47 11.02
C GLY A 17 -1.16 9.56 11.21
N ASP A 18 -0.87 9.25 12.46
CA ASP A 18 0.21 8.34 12.85
C ASP A 18 -0.36 6.96 13.17
N TRP A 19 0.34 5.94 12.69
CA TRP A 19 -0.07 4.54 12.78
C TRP A 19 1.07 3.69 13.32
N THR A 20 0.72 2.60 13.99
CA THR A 20 1.57 1.43 14.17
C THR A 20 1.04 0.32 13.28
N TYR A 21 1.90 -0.61 12.87
CA TYR A 21 1.46 -1.77 12.14
C TYR A 21 2.19 -3.04 12.54
N GLU A 22 1.49 -4.16 12.34
CA GLU A 22 2.05 -5.51 12.37
C GLU A 22 1.83 -6.14 10.99
N THR A 23 2.89 -6.73 10.45
CA THR A 23 2.89 -7.38 9.14
C THR A 23 3.15 -8.86 9.30
N GLU A 24 2.48 -9.66 8.48
CA GLU A 24 2.81 -11.07 8.27
C GLU A 24 3.07 -11.26 6.77
N VAL A 25 4.28 -11.70 6.44
CA VAL A 25 4.73 -11.93 5.07
C VAL A 25 4.98 -13.42 4.88
N ARG A 26 4.45 -13.97 3.80
CA ARG A 26 4.67 -15.35 3.38
C ARG A 26 5.18 -15.34 1.94
N MET A 27 6.49 -15.46 1.80
CA MET A 27 7.16 -15.50 0.49
C MET A 27 7.03 -16.87 -0.19
N GLU A 28 7.00 -17.95 0.59
CA GLU A 28 6.85 -19.32 0.10
C GLU A 28 5.74 -20.03 0.86
N LEU A 29 4.98 -20.89 0.16
CA LEU A 29 3.81 -21.57 0.73
C LEU A 29 4.16 -22.48 1.91
N ASP A 30 5.36 -23.08 1.87
CA ASP A 30 5.84 -24.08 2.84
C ASP A 30 6.64 -23.46 4.01
N GLN A 31 6.91 -22.15 3.99
CA GLN A 31 7.61 -21.48 5.08
C GLN A 31 6.64 -20.82 6.08
N PRO A 32 7.01 -20.77 7.38
CA PRO A 32 6.23 -20.02 8.36
C PRO A 32 6.21 -18.54 7.97
N PRO A 33 5.09 -17.82 8.18
CA PRO A 33 5.04 -16.38 7.94
C PRO A 33 6.06 -15.65 8.80
N GLU A 34 6.80 -14.74 8.19
CA GLU A 34 7.66 -13.81 8.90
C GLU A 34 6.83 -12.65 9.42
N LYS A 35 7.06 -12.26 10.68
CA LYS A 35 6.38 -11.13 11.30
C LYS A 35 7.32 -9.96 11.48
N ALA A 36 6.81 -8.77 11.21
CA ALA A 36 7.52 -7.53 11.46
C ALA A 36 6.56 -6.46 11.96
N THR A 37 7.07 -5.52 12.75
CA THR A 37 6.31 -4.37 13.25
C THR A 37 6.94 -3.08 12.77
N GLY A 38 6.15 -2.02 12.74
CA GLY A 38 6.61 -0.71 12.34
C GLY A 38 5.64 0.40 12.67
N THR A 39 5.99 1.58 12.19
CA THR A 39 5.18 2.79 12.31
C THR A 39 5.04 3.46 10.97
N GLU A 40 3.97 4.23 10.80
CA GLU A 40 3.77 5.04 9.61
C GLU A 40 3.22 6.40 10.01
N SER A 41 3.76 7.47 9.42
CA SER A 41 3.21 8.82 9.54
C SER A 41 2.66 9.25 8.19
N VAL A 42 1.39 9.63 8.17
CA VAL A 42 0.70 10.04 6.94
C VAL A 42 0.29 11.50 7.07
N ARG A 43 0.73 12.32 6.13
CA ARG A 43 0.38 13.74 6.06
C ARG A 43 -0.34 14.11 4.77
N SER A 44 -1.26 15.05 4.88
CA SER A 44 -1.92 15.66 3.72
C SER A 44 -0.97 16.62 2.98
N LEU A 45 -1.08 16.66 1.66
CA LEU A 45 -0.54 17.73 0.82
C LEU A 45 -1.71 18.50 0.23
N LYS A 46 -2.17 19.49 1.02
CA LYS A 46 -3.26 20.41 0.67
C LYS A 46 -4.55 19.70 0.22
N GLY A 47 -4.84 18.51 0.78
CA GLY A 47 -6.04 17.73 0.49
C GLY A 47 -6.03 16.94 -0.82
N LEU A 48 -5.11 17.24 -1.75
CA LEU A 48 -5.04 16.55 -3.05
C LEU A 48 -4.29 15.23 -2.99
N TRP A 49 -3.27 15.17 -2.14
CA TRP A 49 -2.44 13.99 -1.97
C TRP A 49 -2.26 13.66 -0.51
N ILE A 50 -1.89 12.42 -0.23
CA ILE A 50 -1.29 12.01 1.03
C ILE A 50 0.14 11.55 0.77
N LEU A 51 1.00 11.75 1.76
CA LEU A 51 2.37 11.24 1.80
C LEU A 51 2.49 10.41 3.06
N ALA A 52 2.73 9.12 2.88
CA ALA A 52 2.91 8.16 3.95
C ALA A 52 4.39 7.76 4.03
N GLU A 53 5.00 7.96 5.19
CA GLU A 53 6.36 7.51 5.50
C GLU A 53 6.28 6.40 6.53
N GLY A 54 6.72 5.20 6.15
CA GLY A 54 6.74 4.03 7.01
C GLY A 54 8.16 3.67 7.43
N GLN A 55 8.31 3.17 8.65
CA GLN A 55 9.56 2.64 9.18
C GLN A 55 9.29 1.32 9.91
N GLY A 56 10.08 0.29 9.63
CA GLY A 56 9.95 -1.00 10.30
C GLY A 56 11.18 -1.88 10.11
N GLU A 57 11.32 -2.90 10.95
CA GLU A 57 12.39 -3.88 10.81
C GLU A 57 12.03 -4.88 9.72
N MET A 58 12.93 -5.08 8.76
CA MET A 58 12.84 -6.18 7.80
C MET A 58 13.81 -7.30 8.21
N PRO A 59 13.34 -8.56 8.25
CA PRO A 59 14.20 -9.70 8.51
C PRO A 59 15.43 -9.71 7.60
N GLY A 60 16.62 -9.81 8.20
CA GLY A 60 17.91 -9.86 7.49
C GLY A 60 18.40 -8.54 6.87
N CYS A 61 17.60 -7.47 6.91
CA CYS A 61 17.85 -6.22 6.21
C CYS A 61 17.93 -4.99 7.12
N GLY A 62 17.60 -5.14 8.42
CA GLY A 62 17.60 -4.04 9.38
C GLY A 62 16.39 -3.12 9.22
N THR A 63 16.49 -1.90 9.74
CA THR A 63 15.43 -0.91 9.62
C THR A 63 15.27 -0.44 8.17
N ALA A 64 14.09 -0.66 7.60
CA ALA A 64 13.72 -0.16 6.29
C ALA A 64 12.84 1.09 6.42
N THR A 65 12.99 2.02 5.48
CA THR A 65 12.09 3.16 5.31
C THR A 65 11.35 3.03 3.99
N ILE A 66 10.06 3.28 4.02
CA ILE A 66 9.19 3.24 2.85
C ILE A 66 8.47 4.58 2.70
N MET A 67 8.23 4.98 1.46
CA MET A 67 7.51 6.22 1.14
C MET A 67 6.44 5.91 0.10
N MET A 68 5.20 6.29 0.40
CA MET A 68 4.08 6.23 -0.53
C MET A 68 3.50 7.63 -0.77
N THR A 69 3.23 7.93 -2.03
CA THR A 69 2.37 9.06 -2.42
C THR A 69 1.10 8.52 -3.03
N LEU A 70 -0.04 9.13 -2.70
CA LEU A 70 -1.33 8.71 -3.24
C LEU A 70 -2.26 9.91 -3.40
N GLY A 71 -2.93 9.98 -4.54
CA GLY A 71 -3.86 11.04 -4.92
C GLY A 71 -4.97 10.47 -5.80
N TYR A 72 -5.83 11.34 -6.29
CA TYR A 72 -6.89 10.99 -7.24
C TYR A 72 -6.76 11.81 -8.52
N ASP A 73 -6.86 11.15 -9.67
CA ASP A 73 -6.88 11.78 -10.99
C ASP A 73 -8.32 11.80 -11.53
N PRO A 74 -9.01 12.96 -11.51
CA PRO A 74 -10.39 13.04 -11.99
C PRO A 74 -10.58 12.78 -13.47
N GLN A 75 -9.52 12.96 -14.29
CA GLN A 75 -9.63 12.70 -15.74
C GLN A 75 -9.62 11.21 -16.03
N LYS A 76 -8.85 10.45 -15.25
CA LYS A 76 -8.82 8.99 -15.33
C LYS A 76 -9.91 8.33 -14.49
N GLN A 77 -10.43 9.04 -13.48
CA GLN A 77 -11.27 8.49 -12.43
C GLN A 77 -10.57 7.35 -11.68
N ARG A 78 -9.28 7.56 -11.37
CA ARG A 78 -8.41 6.56 -10.74
C ARG A 78 -7.65 7.18 -9.58
N TYR A 79 -7.42 6.38 -8.55
CA TYR A 79 -6.40 6.67 -7.56
C TYR A 79 -5.03 6.40 -8.18
N VAL A 80 -4.11 7.35 -8.01
CA VAL A 80 -2.76 7.27 -8.61
C VAL A 80 -1.73 7.53 -7.53
N GLY A 81 -0.61 6.82 -7.60
CA GLY A 81 0.39 6.93 -6.56
C GLY A 81 1.71 6.28 -6.92
N THR A 82 2.66 6.43 -6.02
CA THR A 82 3.95 5.76 -6.12
C THR A 82 4.35 5.19 -4.78
N TRP A 83 5.17 4.14 -4.81
CA TRP A 83 5.83 3.61 -3.62
C TRP A 83 7.31 3.34 -3.90
N ILE A 84 8.14 3.65 -2.91
CA ILE A 84 9.57 3.35 -2.89
C ILE A 84 9.95 2.82 -1.51
N GLY A 85 10.94 1.94 -1.46
CA GLY A 85 11.53 1.46 -0.22
C GLY A 85 13.04 1.54 -0.28
N SER A 86 13.70 1.82 0.84
CA SER A 86 15.16 1.94 0.94
C SER A 86 15.92 0.66 0.59
N MET A 87 15.22 -0.47 0.49
CA MET A 87 15.79 -1.80 0.28
C MET A 87 15.82 -2.21 -1.19
N MET A 88 15.28 -1.39 -2.09
CA MET A 88 15.24 -1.67 -3.52
C MET A 88 15.30 -0.39 -4.36
N THR A 89 15.58 -0.55 -5.65
CA THR A 89 15.68 0.57 -6.60
C THR A 89 14.45 0.74 -7.49
N HIS A 90 13.45 -0.15 -7.36
CA HIS A 90 12.24 -0.10 -8.18
C HIS A 90 11.29 1.00 -7.70
N LEU A 91 10.79 1.80 -8.64
CA LEU A 91 9.69 2.73 -8.42
C LEU A 91 8.38 2.03 -8.75
N TRP A 92 7.57 1.77 -7.73
CA TRP A 92 6.25 1.21 -7.90
C TRP A 92 5.29 2.32 -8.28
N VAL A 93 4.52 2.12 -9.34
CA VAL A 93 3.49 3.04 -9.80
C VAL A 93 2.14 2.37 -9.62
N TYR A 94 1.23 3.05 -8.93
CA TYR A 94 -0.09 2.54 -8.60
C TYR A 94 -1.18 3.10 -9.52
N ASP A 95 -2.09 2.21 -9.87
CA ASP A 95 -3.33 2.49 -10.58
C ASP A 95 -4.48 1.83 -9.81
N GLY A 96 -5.32 2.65 -9.17
CA GLY A 96 -6.27 2.18 -8.17
C GLY A 96 -7.72 2.63 -8.34
N GLU A 97 -8.59 1.87 -7.67
CA GLU A 97 -10.04 2.08 -7.60
C GLU A 97 -10.56 1.81 -6.20
N LEU A 98 -11.52 2.63 -5.79
CA LEU A 98 -12.31 2.41 -4.59
C LEU A 98 -13.55 1.60 -4.95
N ASP A 99 -13.90 0.63 -4.12
CA ASP A 99 -15.13 -0.13 -4.29
C ASP A 99 -16.39 0.74 -4.09
N ALA A 100 -17.54 0.27 -4.60
CA ALA A 100 -18.80 0.99 -4.52
C ALA A 100 -19.29 1.23 -3.08
N ALA A 101 -18.78 0.46 -2.11
CA ALA A 101 -19.08 0.62 -0.69
C ALA A 101 -18.13 1.62 0.02
N GLU A 102 -17.19 2.23 -0.71
CA GLU A 102 -16.20 3.18 -0.21
C GLU A 102 -15.37 2.65 0.98
N ARG A 103 -15.08 1.35 0.97
CA ARG A 103 -14.44 0.62 2.06
C ARG A 103 -13.06 0.07 1.68
N VAL A 104 -12.87 -0.35 0.43
CA VAL A 104 -11.65 -1.01 -0.05
C VAL A 104 -11.07 -0.24 -1.23
N LEU A 105 -9.89 0.35 -1.04
CA LEU A 105 -9.09 0.89 -2.13
C LEU A 105 -8.12 -0.18 -2.63
N THR A 106 -8.29 -0.61 -3.88
CA THR A 106 -7.37 -1.55 -4.54
C THR A 106 -6.41 -0.76 -5.41
N LEU A 107 -5.11 -0.98 -5.23
CA LEU A 107 -4.01 -0.37 -5.98
C LEU A 107 -3.31 -1.45 -6.79
N ASN A 108 -3.40 -1.39 -8.12
CA ASN A 108 -2.72 -2.30 -9.02
C ASN A 108 -1.36 -1.73 -9.42
N THR A 109 -0.37 -2.61 -9.61
CA THR A 109 0.99 -2.21 -9.96
C THR A 109 1.74 -3.35 -10.64
N GLU A 110 2.86 -3.02 -11.27
CA GLU A 110 3.78 -3.98 -11.88
C GLU A 110 5.19 -3.75 -11.35
N ALA A 111 5.86 -4.84 -10.98
CA ALA A 111 7.21 -4.80 -10.45
C ALA A 111 7.96 -6.09 -10.80
N PRO A 112 9.29 -6.13 -10.60
CA PRO A 112 10.05 -7.36 -10.76
C PRO A 112 9.43 -8.51 -9.95
N ALA A 113 9.37 -9.69 -10.57
CA ALA A 113 8.90 -10.90 -9.93
C ALA A 113 9.83 -11.28 -8.77
N MET A 114 9.25 -11.70 -7.65
CA MET A 114 10.01 -12.13 -6.47
C MET A 114 10.93 -13.33 -6.73
N ASN A 115 10.66 -14.11 -7.78
CA ASN A 115 11.46 -15.29 -8.16
C ASN A 115 12.81 -14.96 -8.83
N GLY A 116 13.14 -13.67 -9.02
CA GLY A 116 14.47 -13.25 -9.47
C GLY A 116 14.77 -13.46 -10.96
N GLU A 117 13.81 -13.92 -11.77
CA GLU A 117 14.03 -14.16 -13.21
C GLU A 117 14.10 -12.87 -14.06
N GLY A 118 14.04 -11.69 -13.44
CA GLY A 118 14.02 -10.40 -14.13
C GLY A 118 12.73 -10.14 -14.93
N LYS A 119 11.72 -11.01 -14.80
CA LYS A 119 10.38 -10.81 -15.35
C LYS A 119 9.60 -9.81 -14.50
N MET A 120 8.66 -9.11 -15.12
CA MET A 120 7.67 -8.31 -14.41
C MET A 120 6.50 -9.20 -13.98
N ALA A 121 5.98 -8.97 -12.78
CA ALA A 121 4.77 -9.58 -12.26
C ALA A 121 3.75 -8.49 -11.92
N LYS A 122 2.48 -8.88 -11.93
CA LYS A 122 1.37 -8.02 -11.51
C LYS A 122 1.13 -8.20 -10.02
N TYR A 123 0.97 -7.09 -9.34
CA TYR A 123 0.67 -7.04 -7.92
C TYR A 123 -0.57 -6.18 -7.68
N LYS A 124 -1.25 -6.45 -6.57
CA LYS A 124 -2.27 -5.54 -6.06
C LYS A 124 -2.21 -5.44 -4.54
N ASP A 125 -2.35 -4.22 -4.05
CA ASP A 125 -2.50 -3.90 -2.64
C ASP A 125 -3.93 -3.44 -2.38
N ALA A 126 -4.61 -4.06 -1.42
CA ALA A 126 -5.97 -3.67 -1.02
C ALA A 126 -5.93 -3.05 0.38
N ILE A 127 -6.25 -1.77 0.47
CA ILE A 127 -6.38 -1.03 1.74
C ILE A 127 -7.86 -1.01 2.13
N GLU A 128 -8.20 -1.71 3.20
CA GLU A 128 -9.54 -1.77 3.76
C GLU A 128 -9.63 -1.09 5.12
N PHE A 129 -10.56 -0.15 5.30
CA PHE A 129 -10.89 0.37 6.63
C PHE A 129 -11.84 -0.57 7.37
N LYS A 130 -11.40 -1.09 8.52
CA LYS A 130 -12.25 -1.85 9.45
C LYS A 130 -12.99 -0.91 10.41
N SER A 131 -12.36 0.20 10.79
CA SER A 131 -12.91 1.35 11.50
C SER A 131 -12.07 2.61 11.18
N ASP A 132 -12.35 3.75 11.80
CA ASP A 132 -11.58 4.98 11.60
C ASP A 132 -10.13 4.88 12.11
N ASP A 133 -9.88 3.96 13.06
CA ASP A 133 -8.60 3.76 13.73
C ASP A 133 -7.95 2.42 13.41
N HIS A 134 -8.56 1.61 12.55
CA HIS A 134 -8.05 0.32 12.12
C HIS A 134 -8.24 0.12 10.62
N ARG A 135 -7.13 -0.05 9.91
CA ARG A 135 -7.13 -0.46 8.51
C ARG A 135 -6.24 -1.68 8.30
N VAL A 136 -6.58 -2.46 7.28
CA VAL A 136 -5.83 -3.65 6.88
C VAL A 136 -5.35 -3.44 5.44
N MET A 137 -4.07 -3.67 5.19
CA MET A 137 -3.53 -3.77 3.85
C MET A 137 -3.26 -5.23 3.52
N THR A 138 -3.69 -5.67 2.33
CA THR A 138 -3.46 -7.04 1.87
C THR A 138 -2.82 -7.03 0.48
N SER A 139 -1.66 -7.66 0.34
CA SER A 139 -0.92 -7.69 -0.93
C SER A 139 -1.00 -9.05 -1.59
N HIS A 140 -1.21 -9.03 -2.90
CA HIS A 140 -1.30 -10.23 -3.74
C HIS A 140 -0.38 -10.11 -4.95
N VAL A 141 0.13 -11.25 -5.39
CA VAL A 141 0.85 -11.40 -6.66
C VAL A 141 0.02 -12.29 -7.58
N LEU A 142 0.02 -11.99 -8.88
CA LEU A 142 -0.60 -12.83 -9.88
C LEU A 142 0.34 -14.00 -10.20
N GLY A 143 -0.11 -15.23 -9.97
CA GLY A 143 0.65 -16.44 -10.28
C GLY A 143 0.59 -16.81 -11.77
N ASP A 144 1.47 -17.73 -12.18
CA ASP A 144 1.47 -18.31 -13.53
C ASP A 144 0.20 -19.12 -13.83
N ASP A 145 -0.54 -19.53 -12.79
CA ASP A 145 -1.85 -20.15 -12.86
C ASP A 145 -2.99 -19.15 -13.19
N GLY A 146 -2.69 -17.85 -13.22
CA GLY A 146 -3.66 -16.79 -13.45
C GLY A 146 -4.46 -16.39 -12.20
N GLU A 147 -4.11 -16.94 -11.04
CA GLU A 147 -4.80 -16.67 -9.77
C GLU A 147 -4.03 -15.66 -8.91
N TRP A 148 -4.77 -14.92 -8.07
CA TRP A 148 -4.16 -13.96 -7.14
C TRP A 148 -3.78 -14.66 -5.83
N HIS A 149 -2.49 -14.73 -5.57
CA HIS A 149 -1.94 -15.34 -4.35
C HIS A 149 -1.60 -14.26 -3.32
N LYS A 150 -2.21 -14.32 -2.15
CA LYS A 150 -1.91 -13.42 -1.03
C LYS A 150 -0.54 -13.78 -0.43
N PHE A 151 0.36 -12.80 -0.39
CA PHE A 151 1.69 -12.99 0.20
C PHE A 151 1.93 -12.09 1.42
N MET A 152 1.16 -11.02 1.62
CA MET A 152 1.29 -10.13 2.78
C MET A 152 -0.07 -9.71 3.33
N ILE A 153 -0.13 -9.59 4.65
CA ILE A 153 -1.15 -8.82 5.36
C ILE A 153 -0.47 -7.87 6.35
N ALA A 154 -0.98 -6.64 6.45
CA ALA A 154 -0.53 -5.65 7.41
C ALA A 154 -1.74 -5.06 8.14
N ASN A 155 -1.73 -5.13 9.47
CA ASN A 155 -2.78 -4.56 10.32
C ASN A 155 -2.26 -3.26 10.91
N TYR A 156 -2.92 -2.15 10.60
CA TYR A 156 -2.55 -0.82 11.07
C TYR A 156 -3.51 -0.38 12.17
N GLN A 157 -2.96 0.15 13.27
CA GLN A 157 -3.70 0.79 14.34
C GLN A 157 -3.28 2.25 14.46
N ARG A 158 -4.25 3.15 14.56
CA ARG A 158 -3.96 4.58 14.74
C ARG A 158 -3.38 4.81 16.14
N LYS A 159 -2.35 5.64 16.25
CA LYS A 159 -1.83 6.10 17.54
C LYS A 159 -2.85 7.07 18.15
N GLN A 160 -3.19 6.85 19.42
CA GLN A 160 -4.01 7.78 20.21
C GLN A 160 -3.18 8.95 20.73
#